data_AF-A0A6G1DTB0-F1
#
_entry.id   AF-A0A6G1DTB0-F1
#
_cell.length_a   1.000
_cell.length_b   1.000
_cell.length_c   1.000
_cell.angle_alpha   90.00
_cell.angle_beta   90.00
_cell.angle_gamma   90.00
#
_symmetry.space_group_name_H-M   'P 1'
#
loop_
_entity.id
_entity.type
_entity.pdbx_description
1 polymer ?
#
loop_
_entity_poly.entity_id
_entity_poly.type
_entity_poly.pdbx_seq_one_letter_code
_entity_poly.pdbx_strand_id
1 'polypeptide(L)' 'VDVIVTTAGGIEEDVIKCLAPTYRRDFSLPGMLLRSKGLNRIGNLLVPNENYCKFENWTCHFLTRCYKSNPL' A
#
# COMPACT_ATOMS: atom_id res chain seq x y z
N VAL A 1 6.97 23.71 -5.54
CA VAL A 1 5.55 23.32 -5.48
C VAL A 1 5.03 23.67 -4.09
N ASP A 2 3.85 24.27 -4.01
CA ASP A 2 3.34 24.84 -2.76
C ASP A 2 2.15 24.04 -2.19
N VAL A 3 1.43 23.31 -3.04
CA VAL A 3 0.31 22.43 -2.65
C VAL A 3 0.38 21.14 -3.46
N ILE A 4 0.09 20.00 -2.81
CA ILE A 4 -0.05 18.69 -3.45
C ILE A 4 -1.46 18.17 -3.19
N VAL A 5 -2.14 17.74 -4.25
CA VAL A 5 -3.44 17.07 -4.19
C VAL A 5 -3.28 15.71 -4.88
N THR A 6 -3.69 14.65 -4.20
CA THR A 6 -3.64 13.28 -4.72
C THR A 6 -4.75 12.43 -4.11
N THR A 7 -4.98 11.25 -4.66
CA THR A 7 -5.94 10.27 -4.11
C THR A 7 -5.31 9.51 -2.94
N ALA A 8 -6.13 8.78 -2.18
CA ALA A 8 -5.65 7.92 -1.09
C ALA A 8 -4.51 6.98 -1.54
N GLY A 9 -4.69 6.34 -2.71
CA GLY A 9 -3.69 5.48 -3.33
C GLY A 9 -2.32 6.13 -3.52
N GLY A 10 -2.28 7.43 -3.85
CA GLY A 10 -1.03 8.16 -4.01
C GLY A 10 -0.27 8.39 -2.70
N ILE A 11 -0.97 8.48 -1.57
CA ILE A 11 -0.35 8.59 -0.24
C ILE A 11 0.02 7.21 0.31
N GLU A 12 -0.92 6.26 0.30
CA GLU A 12 -0.71 4.95 0.93
C GLU A 12 0.40 4.14 0.22
N GLU A 13 0.46 4.17 -1.12
CA GLU A 13 1.49 3.45 -1.88
C GLU A 13 2.88 4.07 -1.72
N ASP A 14 2.98 5.36 -1.39
CA ASP A 14 4.26 6.01 -1.06
C ASP A 14 4.80 5.49 0.28
N VAL A 15 3.94 5.45 1.31
CA VAL A 15 4.29 4.87 2.62
C VAL A 15 4.61 3.38 2.48
N ILE A 16 3.81 2.61 1.73
CA ILE A 16 4.02 1.17 1.52
C ILE A 16 5.40 0.90 0.89
N LYS A 17 5.86 1.72 -0.07
CA LYS A 17 7.18 1.55 -0.70
C LYS A 17 8.35 1.74 0.27
N CYS A 18 8.16 2.52 1.33
CA CYS A 18 9.16 2.64 2.40
C CYS A 18 9.22 1.39 3.30
N LEU A 19 8.16 0.59 3.34
CA LEU A 19 8.06 -0.62 4.18
C LEU A 19 8.47 -1.90 3.42
N ALA A 20 8.18 -1.97 2.12
CA ALA A 20 8.51 -3.11 1.27
C ALA A 20 8.51 -2.74 -0.22
N PRO A 21 9.32 -3.41 -1.06
CA PRO A 21 9.44 -3.10 -2.48
C PRO A 21 8.17 -3.48 -3.29
N THR A 22 8.01 -2.79 -4.42
CA THR A 22 7.07 -3.11 -5.50
C THR A 22 7.86 -3.61 -6.72
N TYR A 23 7.32 -4.57 -7.46
CA TYR A 23 8.07 -5.27 -8.53
C TYR A 23 7.47 -5.03 -9.90
N ARG A 24 8.31 -4.79 -10.92
CA ARG A 24 7.86 -4.76 -12.33
C ARG A 24 7.64 -6.17 -12.88
N ARG A 25 6.57 -6.36 -13.64
CA ARG A 25 6.11 -7.59 -14.31
C ARG A 25 5.35 -7.26 -15.60
N ASP A 26 4.51 -8.17 -16.08
CA ASP A 26 3.74 -8.03 -17.33
C ASP A 26 2.27 -7.67 -17.06
N PHE A 27 1.66 -6.89 -17.95
CA PHE A 27 0.24 -6.51 -17.89
C PHE A 27 -0.70 -7.72 -18.05
N SER A 28 -0.27 -8.73 -18.82
CA SER A 28 -1.08 -9.89 -19.24
C SER A 28 -1.11 -11.03 -18.22
N LEU A 29 -0.49 -10.87 -17.05
CA LEU A 29 -0.47 -11.90 -16.02
C LEU A 29 -1.90 -12.30 -15.57
N PRO A 30 -2.26 -13.59 -15.55
CA PRO A 30 -3.60 -14.03 -15.21
C PRO A 30 -4.00 -13.66 -13.78
N GLY A 31 -5.07 -12.87 -13.64
CA GLY A 31 -5.53 -12.37 -12.33
C GLY A 31 -5.85 -13.46 -11.32
N MET A 32 -6.39 -14.60 -11.77
CA MET A 32 -6.69 -15.75 -10.90
C MET A 32 -5.41 -16.32 -10.23
N LEU A 33 -4.32 -16.44 -11.00
CA LEU A 33 -3.03 -16.91 -10.49
C LEU A 33 -2.38 -15.88 -9.56
N LEU A 34 -2.53 -14.59 -9.86
CA LEU A 34 -2.04 -13.52 -9.00
C LEU A 34 -2.77 -13.54 -7.65
N ARG A 35 -4.10 -13.66 -7.67
CA ARG A 35 -4.92 -13.70 -6.45
C ARG A 35 -4.60 -14.92 -5.60
N SER A 36 -4.44 -16.10 -6.18
CA SER A 36 -4.08 -17.31 -5.43
C SER A 36 -2.70 -17.23 -4.76
N LYS A 37 -1.82 -16.38 -5.28
CA LYS A 37 -0.49 -16.09 -4.71
C LYS A 37 -0.46 -14.84 -3.82
N GLY A 38 -1.59 -14.17 -3.61
CA GLY A 38 -1.64 -12.92 -2.84
C GLY A 38 -0.82 -11.79 -3.47
N LEU A 39 -0.82 -11.66 -4.80
CA LEU A 39 -0.14 -10.59 -5.53
C LEU A 39 -1.18 -9.63 -6.12
N ASN A 40 -1.08 -8.34 -5.80
CA ASN A 40 -1.95 -7.29 -6.34
C ASN A 40 -1.29 -6.63 -7.55
N ARG A 41 -2.06 -6.36 -8.60
CA ARG A 41 -1.55 -5.78 -9.86
C ARG A 41 -1.92 -4.30 -9.98
N ILE A 42 -0.92 -3.47 -10.28
CA ILE A 42 -1.08 -2.05 -10.63
C ILE A 42 -0.42 -1.83 -12.00
N GLY A 43 -1.21 -1.87 -13.08
CA GLY A 43 -0.65 -1.88 -14.44
C GLY A 43 0.27 -3.08 -14.67
N ASN A 44 1.55 -2.82 -14.86
CA ASN A 44 2.62 -3.82 -14.98
C ASN A 44 3.46 -3.98 -13.70
N LEU A 45 2.97 -3.50 -12.56
CA LEU A 45 3.59 -3.66 -11.25
C LEU A 45 2.84 -4.70 -10.44
N LEU A 46 3.56 -5.43 -9.59
CA LEU A 46 3.00 -6.30 -8.56
C LEU A 46 3.40 -5.84 -7.16
N VAL A 47 2.41 -5.79 -6.28
CA VAL A 47 2.54 -5.51 -4.85
C VAL A 47 2.12 -6.77 -4.08
N PRO A 48 3.03 -7.44 -3.36
CA PRO A 48 2.66 -8.55 -2.49
C PRO A 48 1.68 -8.13 -1.40
N ASN A 49 0.70 -8.99 -1.06
CA ASN A 49 -0.25 -8.74 0.03
C ASN A 49 0.45 -8.42 1.36
N GLU A 50 1.61 -9.02 1.62
CA GLU A 50 2.41 -8.77 2.82
C GLU A 50 2.78 -7.28 2.99
N ASN A 51 2.91 -6.53 1.89
CA ASN A 51 3.15 -5.10 1.93
C ASN A 51 1.98 -4.35 2.62
N TYR A 52 0.74 -4.76 2.34
CA TYR A 52 -0.44 -4.19 2.98
C TYR A 52 -0.55 -4.61 4.45
N CYS A 53 -0.11 -5.83 4.81
CA CYS A 53 -0.03 -6.24 6.23
C CYS A 53 1.02 -5.42 7.01
N LYS A 54 2.17 -5.12 6.40
CA LYS A 54 3.18 -4.21 7.00
C LYS A 54 2.62 -2.80 7.18
N PHE A 55 1.88 -2.32 6.18
CA PHE A 55 1.21 -1.04 6.25
C PHE A 55 0.12 -0.99 7.32
N GLU A 56 -0.66 -2.05 7.48
CA GLU A 56 -1.64 -2.16 8.56
C GLU A 56 -0.97 -2.06 9.93
N ASN A 57 0.11 -2.83 10.17
CA ASN A 57 0.86 -2.76 11.42
C ASN A 57 1.36 -1.33 11.72
N TRP A 58 1.94 -0.67 10.71
CA TRP A 58 2.40 0.72 10.83
C TRP A 58 1.22 1.69 11.09
N THR A 59 0.12 1.55 10.34
CA THR A 59 -1.04 2.43 10.40
C THR A 59 -1.77 2.29 11.72
N CYS A 60 -1.95 1.08 12.25
CA CYS A 60 -2.56 0.84 13.56
C CYS A 60 -1.80 1.56 14.68
N HIS A 61 -0.47 1.53 14.67
CA HIS A 61 0.34 2.31 15.61
C HIS A 61 0.14 3.83 15.43
N PHE A 62 0.13 4.31 14.20
CA PHE A 62 -0.10 5.73 13.89
C PHE A 62 -1.50 6.19 14.36
N LEU A 63 -2.55 5.46 14.01
CA LEU A 63 -3.94 5.78 14.39
C LEU A 63 -4.12 5.74 15.91
N THR A 64 -3.48 4.79 16.61
CA THR A 64 -3.48 4.75 18.08
C THR A 64 -2.92 6.04 18.68
N ARG A 65 -1.84 6.58 18.10
CA ARG A 65 -1.27 7.85 18.54
C ARG A 65 -2.23 9.01 18.26
N CYS A 66 -2.82 9.07 17.08
CA CYS A 66 -3.80 10.12 16.74
C CYS A 66 -4.98 10.13 17.72
N TYR A 67 -5.55 8.96 18.03
CA TYR A 67 -6.65 8.83 18.98
C TYR A 67 -6.26 9.32 20.39
N LYS A 68 -5.08 8.94 20.89
CA LYS A 68 -4.60 9.38 22.21
C LYS A 68 -4.29 10.87 22.28
N SER A 69 -3.88 11.49 21.16
CA SER A 69 -3.56 12.92 21.10
C SER A 69 -4.80 13.82 21.00
N ASN A 70 -5.96 13.26 20.63
CA ASN A 70 -7.22 13.98 20.62
C ASN A 70 -8.36 13.02 20.99
N PRO A 71 -8.45 12.62 22.28
CA PRO A 71 -9.58 11.84 22.74
C PRO A 71 -10.81 12.74 22.67
N LEU A 72 -11.77 12.36 21.82
CA LEU A 72 -13.10 12.97 21.78
C LEU A 72 -13.77 12.95 23.16
#